data_AF-A0A931BT92-F1
#
_entry.id   AF-A0A931BT92-F1
#
_cell.length_a   1.000
_cell.length_b   1.000
_cell.length_c   1.000
_cell.angle_alpha   90.00
_cell.angle_beta   90.00
_cell.angle_gamma   90.00
#
_symmetry.space_group_name_H-M   'P 1'
#
loop_
_entity.id
_entity.type
_entity.pdbx_description
1 polymer ?
#
loop_
_entity_poly.entity_id
_entity_poly.type
_entity_poly.pdbx_seq_one_letter_code
_entity_poly.pdbx_strand_id
1 'polypeptide(L)' 'MLLALPFSPHTGLEEVYRQLYRDWLPGSGEEASDQPAFENYLNTPRDTPPSELLTEVNLPLKG' A
#
# COMPACT_ATOMS: atom_id res chain seq x y z
N MET A 1 5.84 -7.55 10.95
CA MET A 1 4.92 -6.39 11.09
C MET A 1 4.43 -6.00 9.70
N LEU A 2 3.21 -5.46 9.56
CA LEU A 2 2.66 -5.01 8.26
C LEU A 2 2.38 -3.50 8.34
N LEU A 3 2.84 -2.75 7.35
CA LEU A 3 2.45 -1.36 7.16
C LEU A 3 1.38 -1.29 6.06
N ALA A 4 0.23 -0.70 6.38
CA ALA A 4 -0.84 -0.39 5.44
C ALA A 4 -0.94 1.12 5.24
N LEU A 5 -0.90 1.57 3.98
CA LEU A 5 -1.22 2.96 3.61
C LEU A 5 -2.57 2.98 2.88
N PRO A 6 -3.60 3.68 3.39
CA PRO A 6 -4.85 3.84 2.67
C PRO A 6 -4.66 4.80 1.49
N PHE A 7 -5.09 4.41 0.29
CA PHE A 7 -5.04 5.31 -0.86
C PHE A 7 -6.37 5.42 -1.61
N SER A 8 -6.59 6.61 -2.17
CA SER A 8 -7.70 6.96 -3.06
C SER A 8 -7.23 6.84 -4.51
N PRO A 9 -8.10 6.50 -5.49
CA PRO A 9 -7.70 6.21 -6.87
C PRO A 9 -6.98 7.37 -7.57
N HIS A 10 -7.14 8.58 -7.06
CA HIS A 10 -6.51 9.79 -7.58
C HIS A 10 -4.98 9.83 -7.37
N THR A 11 -4.45 9.04 -6.43
CA THR A 11 -3.00 8.99 -6.14
C THR A 11 -2.28 7.96 -7.03
N GLY A 12 -2.97 6.91 -7.48
CA GLY A 12 -2.39 5.83 -8.29
C GLY A 12 -1.45 4.90 -7.51
N LEU A 13 -1.43 3.62 -7.87
CA LEU A 13 -0.63 2.60 -7.17
C LEU A 13 0.89 2.88 -7.24
N GLU A 14 1.38 3.36 -8.37
CA GLU A 14 2.81 3.67 -8.57
C GLU A 14 3.35 4.66 -7.53
N GLU A 15 2.58 5.72 -7.26
CA GLU A 15 2.92 6.75 -6.29
C GLU A 15 3.00 6.18 -4.87
N VAL A 16 2.06 5.31 -4.50
CA VAL A 16 2.04 4.65 -3.19
C VAL A 16 3.25 3.75 -3.02
N TYR A 17 3.56 2.94 -4.04
CA TYR A 17 4.77 2.11 -4.04
C TYR A 17 6.04 2.97 -3.95
N ARG A 18 6.09 4.12 -4.62
CA ARG A 18 7.20 5.06 -4.51
C ARG A 18 7.35 5.58 -3.08
N GLN A 19 6.27 6.09 -2.48
CA GLN A 19 6.29 6.61 -1.11
C GLN A 19 6.69 5.51 -0.11
N LEU A 20 6.16 4.31 -0.27
CA LEU A 20 6.46 3.17 0.60
C LEU A 20 7.93 2.76 0.55
N TYR A 21 8.49 2.55 -0.65
CA TYR A 21 9.84 2.02 -0.81
C TYR A 21 10.95 3.08 -0.84
N ARG A 22 10.65 4.31 -1.27
CA ARG A 22 11.67 5.37 -1.41
C ARG A 22 11.65 6.38 -0.28
N ASP A 23 10.47 6.65 0.30
CA ASP A 23 10.33 7.72 1.29
C ASP A 23 10.23 7.13 2.70
N TRP A 24 9.27 6.23 2.93
CA TRP A 24 9.02 5.66 4.26
C TRP A 24 10.04 4.58 4.65
N LEU A 25 10.22 3.53 3.84
CA LEU A 25 11.03 2.36 4.22
C LEU A 25 12.48 2.76 4.61
N PRO A 26 13.20 3.58 3.82
CA PRO A 26 14.58 3.97 4.18
C PRO A 26 14.68 4.78 5.47
N GLY A 27 13.64 5.51 5.84
CA GLY A 27 13.58 6.33 7.06
C GLY A 27 12.99 5.59 8.28
N SER A 28 12.34 4.45 8.08
CA SER A 28 11.62 3.73 9.13
C SER A 28 12.51 2.94 10.10
N GLY A 29 13.71 2.57 9.66
CA GLY A 29 14.58 1.62 10.38
C GLY A 29 14.15 0.15 10.24
N GLU A 30 13.10 -0.12 9.47
CA GLU A 30 12.61 -1.47 9.15
C GLU A 30 13.29 -2.04 7.91
N GLU A 31 13.30 -3.37 7.78
CA GLU A 31 13.73 -4.05 6.56
C GLU A 31 12.54 -4.75 5.90
N ALA A 32 12.43 -4.64 4.57
CA ALA A 32 11.50 -5.46 3.81
C ALA A 32 11.89 -6.94 3.90
N SER A 33 10.90 -7.82 4.07
CA SER A 33 11.11 -9.27 4.01
C SER A 33 11.27 -9.76 2.58
N ASP A 34 11.55 -11.06 2.42
CA ASP A 34 11.65 -11.70 1.11
C ASP A 34 10.28 -11.98 0.46
N GLN A 35 9.18 -11.64 1.13
CA GLN A 35 7.83 -11.74 0.59
C GLN A 35 7.44 -10.49 -0.21
N PRO A 36 6.70 -10.64 -1.32
CA PRO A 36 6.26 -9.49 -2.11
C PRO A 36 5.25 -8.64 -1.32
N ALA A 37 5.27 -7.34 -1.59
CA ALA A 37 4.19 -6.46 -1.20
C ALA A 37 2.90 -6.84 -1.95
N PHE A 38 1.75 -6.61 -1.33
CA PHE A 38 0.45 -6.99 -1.90
C PHE A 38 -0.64 -5.95 -1.62
N GLU A 39 -1.70 -6.01 -2.41
CA GLU A 39 -2.83 -5.09 -2.33
C GLU A 39 -4.01 -5.78 -1.65
N ASN A 40 -4.66 -5.07 -0.73
CA ASN A 40 -5.91 -5.48 -0.10
C ASN A 40 -7.02 -4.52 -0.53
N TYR A 41 -7.93 -4.97 -1.41
CA TYR A 41 -9.07 -4.18 -1.87
C TYR A 41 -10.15 -4.18 -0.79
N LEU A 42 -10.41 -3.02 -0.19
CA LEU A 42 -11.32 -2.89 0.95
C LEU A 42 -12.79 -2.81 0.54
N ASN A 43 -13.06 -2.48 -0.72
CA ASN A 43 -14.40 -2.38 -1.29
C ASN A 43 -14.41 -2.84 -2.75
N THR A 44 -15.58 -2.83 -3.38
CA THR A 44 -15.77 -3.39 -4.73
C THR A 44 -16.37 -2.39 -5.70
N PRO A 45 -15.93 -2.40 -6.97
CA PRO A 45 -16.51 -1.55 -8.02
C PRO A 45 -17.97 -1.91 -8.38
N ARG A 46 -18.52 -2.99 -7.79
CA ARG A 46 -19.92 -3.38 -7.99
C ARG A 46 -20.90 -2.43 -7.30
N ASP A 47 -20.54 -1.89 -6.15
CA ASP A 47 -21.39 -1.02 -5.33
C ASP A 47 -20.73 0.29 -4.91
N THR A 48 -19.43 0.46 -5.15
CA THR A 48 -18.67 1.65 -4.81
C THR A 48 -18.25 2.43 -6.06
N PRO A 49 -18.51 3.74 -6.15
CA PRO A 49 -18.07 4.54 -7.30
C PRO A 49 -16.54 4.58 -7.37
N PRO A 50 -15.94 4.71 -8.57
CA PRO A 50 -14.49 4.64 -8.73
C PRO A 50 -13.72 5.57 -7.79
N SER A 51 -14.17 6.81 -7.57
CA SER A 51 -13.55 7.81 -6.69
C SER A 51 -13.50 7.42 -5.21
N GLU A 52 -14.33 6.47 -4.78
CA GLU A 52 -14.43 6.00 -3.40
C GLU A 52 -13.82 4.61 -3.23
N LEU A 53 -13.24 4.01 -4.28
CA LEU A 53 -12.54 2.73 -4.14
C LEU A 53 -11.34 2.88 -3.21
N LEU A 54 -11.21 1.94 -2.29
CA LEU A 54 -10.17 1.92 -1.27
C LEU A 54 -9.34 0.65 -1.41
N THR A 55 -8.03 0.83 -1.37
CA THR A 55 -7.08 -0.28 -1.41
C THR A 55 -5.96 0.03 -0.43
N GLU A 56 -5.48 -0.99 0.27
CA GLU A 56 -4.30 -0.91 1.12
C GLU A 56 -3.12 -1.58 0.41
N VAL A 57 -1.98 -0.90 0.37
CA VAL A 57 -0.71 -1.53 -0.01
C VAL A 57 0.00 -2.00 1.25
N ASN A 58 0.32 -3.30 1.30
CA ASN A 58 0.95 -3.94 2.43
C ASN A 58 2.39 -4.36 2.09
N LEU A 59 3.36 -3.93 2.90
CA LEU A 59 4.75 -4.38 2.82
C LEU A 59 5.06 -5.34 3.99
N PRO A 60 5.36 -6.63 3.72
CA PRO A 60 5.82 -7.54 4.75
C PRO A 60 7.25 -7.19 5.19
N LEU A 61 7.44 -6.93 6.48
CA LEU A 61 8.74 -6.57 7.07
C LEU A 61 9.42 -7.78 7.71
N LYS A 62 10.76 -7.77 7.75
CA LYS A 62 11.55 -8.71 8.55
C LYS A 62 11.26 -8.49 10.03
N GLY A 63 11.27 -9.58 10.79
CA GLY A 63 11.16 -9.57 12.25
C GLY A 63 12.52 -9.65 12.89
#